data_AF-A0A650CPP9-F1
#
_entry.id   AF-A0A650CPP9-F1
#
_cell.length_a   1.000
_cell.length_b   1.000
_cell.length_c   1.000
_cell.angle_alpha   90.00
_cell.angle_beta   90.00
_cell.angle_gamma   90.00
#
_symmetry.space_group_name_H-M   'P 1'
#
loop_
_entity.id
_entity.type
_entity.pdbx_description
1 polymer ?
#
loop_
_entity_poly.entity_id
_entity_poly.type
_entity_poly.pdbx_seq_one_letter_code
_entity_poly.pdbx_strand_id
1 'polypeptide(L)'
;MKRYTFYISNNIRRQVYNEALRYLSPDQIRQIVGEQKKTLFWKHRAKVSDEAVEKLLEHLPNQVKLEILTVIENDLKEALDSIEREKKELENK
;
A
#
# COMPACT_ATOMS: atom_id res chain seq x y z
N MET A 1 -6.31 12.60 0.57
CA MET A 1 -5.53 12.03 1.69
C MET A 1 -4.05 12.42 1.57
N LYS A 2 -3.26 12.38 2.66
CA LYS A 2 -1.80 12.53 2.59
C LYS A 2 -1.22 11.37 1.74
N ARG A 3 -0.27 11.66 0.83
CA ARG A 3 0.33 10.68 -0.10
C ARG A 3 1.45 9.86 0.56
N TYR A 4 1.11 8.99 1.50
CA TYR A 4 2.09 8.07 2.10
C TYR A 4 2.36 6.84 1.24
N THR A 5 1.45 6.53 0.31
CA THR A 5 1.52 5.36 -0.59
C THR A 5 2.72 5.40 -1.55
N PHE A 6 3.25 6.59 -1.83
CA PHE A 6 4.46 6.78 -2.64
C PHE A 6 5.72 6.22 -1.97
N TYR A 7 5.76 6.25 -0.64
CA TYR A 7 6.96 5.89 0.14
C TYR A 7 7.03 4.41 0.52
N ILE A 8 5.92 3.68 0.36
CA ILE A 8 5.85 2.26 0.73
C ILE A 8 6.26 1.34 -0.40
N SER A 9 6.84 0.21 -0.03
CA SER A 9 7.26 -0.82 -0.97
C SER A 9 6.07 -1.37 -1.78
N ASN A 10 6.33 -1.93 -2.96
CA ASN A 10 5.29 -2.57 -3.77
C ASN A 10 4.70 -3.82 -3.07
N ASN A 11 5.44 -4.42 -2.13
CA ASN A 11 4.94 -5.53 -1.31
C ASN A 11 3.88 -5.04 -0.33
N ILE A 12 4.15 -3.95 0.40
CA ILE A 12 3.15 -3.36 1.30
C ILE A 12 1.93 -2.89 0.52
N ARG A 13 2.11 -2.23 -0.65
CA ARG A 13 0.96 -1.86 -1.51
C ARG A 13 0.09 -3.04 -1.88
N ARG A 14 0.68 -4.20 -2.18
CA ARG A 14 -0.08 -5.43 -2.47
C ARG A 14 -0.79 -5.98 -1.25
N GLN A 15 -0.13 -5.99 -0.10
CA GLN A 15 -0.74 -6.42 1.15
C GLN A 15 -1.96 -5.56 1.48
N VAL A 16 -1.80 -4.24 1.41
CA VAL A 16 -2.90 -3.28 1.62
C VAL A 16 -4.02 -3.49 0.62
N TYR A 17 -3.69 -3.62 -0.67
CA TYR A 17 -4.68 -3.86 -1.71
C TYR A 17 -5.48 -5.15 -1.44
N ASN A 18 -4.80 -6.27 -1.18
CA ASN A 18 -5.45 -7.54 -0.90
C ASN A 18 -6.31 -7.51 0.37
N GLU A 19 -5.84 -6.82 1.42
CA GLU A 19 -6.60 -6.66 2.65
C GLU A 19 -7.85 -5.81 2.40
N ALA A 20 -7.73 -4.71 1.66
CA ALA A 20 -8.86 -3.86 1.30
C ALA A 20 -9.93 -4.61 0.49
N LEU A 21 -9.53 -5.50 -0.42
CA LEU A 21 -10.46 -6.32 -1.19
C LEU A 21 -11.32 -7.27 -0.34
N ARG A 22 -10.88 -7.63 0.88
CA ARG A 22 -11.67 -8.52 1.77
C ARG A 22 -12.91 -7.85 2.35
N TYR A 23 -12.91 -6.51 2.43
CA TYR A 23 -13.97 -5.73 3.06
C TYR A 23 -14.89 -5.03 2.06
N LEU A 24 -14.60 -5.14 0.76
CA LEU A 24 -15.34 -4.46 -0.29
C LEU A 24 -16.03 -5.49 -1.19
N SER A 25 -17.28 -5.21 -1.56
CA SER A 25 -17.98 -6.05 -2.52
C SER A 25 -17.38 -5.92 -3.93
N PRO A 26 -17.55 -6.92 -4.81
CA PRO A 26 -17.08 -6.84 -6.19
C PRO A 26 -17.58 -5.63 -6.97
N ASP A 27 -18.78 -5.12 -6.63
CA ASP A 27 -19.35 -3.93 -7.26
C ASP A 27 -18.73 -2.65 -6.73
N GLN A 28 -18.45 -2.57 -5.43
CA GLN A 28 -17.70 -1.46 -4.83
C GLN A 28 -16.29 -1.39 -5.41
N ILE A 29 -15.61 -2.53 -5.52
CA ILE A 29 -14.27 -2.62 -6.12
C ILE A 29 -14.30 -2.09 -7.57
N ARG A 30 -15.29 -2.51 -8.37
CA ARG A 30 -15.48 -2.02 -9.74
C ARG A 30 -15.74 -0.53 -9.82
N GLN A 31 -16.47 0.05 -8.87
CA GLN A 31 -16.71 1.49 -8.81
C GLN A 31 -15.46 2.28 -8.40
N ILE A 32 -14.69 1.76 -7.44
CA ILE A 32 -13.54 2.45 -6.84
C ILE A 32 -12.31 2.40 -7.76
N VAL A 33 -12.00 1.22 -8.29
CA VAL A 33 -10.79 0.96 -9.10
C VAL A 33 -11.10 1.02 -10.60
N GLY A 34 -12.38 1.19 -10.97
CA GLY A 34 -12.89 1.15 -12.34
C GLY A 34 -13.02 -0.27 -12.88
N GLU A 35 -13.60 -0.41 -14.09
CA GLU A 35 -13.34 -1.57 -14.94
C GLU A 35 -11.84 -1.57 -15.30
N GLN A 36 -10.98 -2.05 -14.41
CA GLN A 36 -9.71 -2.61 -14.86
C GLN A 36 -10.07 -3.85 -15.68
N LYS A 37 -10.31 -3.60 -16.97
CA LYS A 37 -10.68 -4.57 -18.00
C LYS A 37 -10.00 -5.89 -17.72
N LYS A 38 -10.80 -6.89 -17.34
CA LYS A 38 -10.48 -8.31 -17.48
C LYS A 38 -9.03 -8.69 -17.14
N THR A 39 -8.52 -8.24 -16.02
CA THR A 39 -7.33 -8.84 -15.42
C THR A 39 -7.59 -9.11 -13.94
N LEU A 40 -8.61 -9.94 -13.69
CA LEU A 40 -8.53 -11.04 -12.72
C LEU A 40 -7.34 -12.01 -13.01
N PHE A 41 -6.34 -11.58 -13.79
CA PHE A 41 -5.31 -12.39 -14.37
C PHE A 41 -3.93 -11.77 -14.11
N TRP A 42 -3.28 -12.34 -13.08
CA TRP A 42 -1.93 -12.88 -13.24
C TRP A 42 -0.93 -11.99 -13.95
N LYS A 43 -0.23 -11.20 -13.15
CA LYS A 43 1.23 -11.33 -13.11
C LYS A 43 1.67 -10.93 -11.71
N HIS A 44 2.38 -11.83 -11.04
CA HIS A 44 3.20 -11.56 -9.85
C HIS A 44 4.13 -10.33 -10.00
N ARG A 45 4.17 -9.65 -11.15
CA ARG A 45 4.99 -8.48 -11.50
C ARG A 45 4.23 -7.16 -11.76
N ALA A 46 2.89 -7.14 -11.81
CA ALA A 46 2.17 -5.87 -12.02
C ALA A 46 2.27 -4.97 -10.76
N LYS A 47 2.76 -3.73 -10.91
CA LYS A 47 2.81 -2.76 -9.83
C LYS A 47 1.38 -2.34 -9.48
N VAL A 48 1.02 -2.40 -8.20
CA VAL A 48 -0.26 -1.83 -7.73
C VAL A 48 -0.08 -0.31 -7.74
N SER A 49 -1.00 0.41 -8.38
CA SER A 49 -0.92 1.86 -8.44
C SER A 49 -1.24 2.49 -7.08
N ASP A 50 -0.49 3.53 -6.75
CA ASP A 50 -0.65 4.27 -5.50
C ASP A 50 -2.07 4.86 -5.40
N GLU A 51 -2.59 5.36 -6.52
CA GLU A 51 -3.97 5.87 -6.63
C GLU A 51 -5.03 4.81 -6.31
N ALA A 52 -4.86 3.56 -6.76
CA ALA A 52 -5.82 2.50 -6.46
C ALA A 52 -5.82 2.17 -4.97
N VAL A 53 -4.64 2.12 -4.34
CA VAL A 53 -4.52 1.90 -2.90
C VAL A 53 -5.19 3.03 -2.12
N GLU A 54 -4.92 4.28 -2.47
CA GLU A 54 -5.52 5.44 -1.79
C GLU A 54 -7.06 5.43 -1.88
N LYS A 55 -7.60 5.19 -3.08
CA LYS A 55 -9.06 5.12 -3.27
C LYS A 55 -9.70 3.98 -2.50
N LEU A 56 -9.05 2.81 -2.44
CA LEU A 56 -9.55 1.68 -1.65
C LEU A 56 -9.58 2.03 -0.16
N LEU A 57 -8.50 2.63 0.36
CA LEU A 57 -8.41 3.03 1.77
C LEU A 57 -9.48 4.05 2.18
N GLU A 58 -9.92 4.92 1.27
CA GLU A 58 -11.00 5.86 1.54
C GLU A 58 -12.33 5.17 1.88
N HIS A 59 -12.55 3.96 1.37
CA HIS A 59 -13.82 3.23 1.50
C HIS A 59 -13.82 2.15 2.60
N LEU A 60 -12.68 1.91 3.26
CA LEU A 60 -12.60 0.90 4.32
C LEU A 60 -13.23 1.38 5.64
N PRO A 61 -13.64 0.47 6.53
CA PRO A 61 -13.99 0.82 7.91
C PRO A 61 -12.79 1.44 8.64
N ASN A 62 -13.05 2.39 9.55
CA ASN A 62 -12.00 3.11 10.29
C ASN A 62 -11.01 2.16 11.01
N GLN A 63 -11.50 1.06 11.57
CA GLN A 63 -10.66 0.05 12.23
C GLN A 63 -9.63 -0.55 11.27
N VAL A 64 -10.07 -0.96 10.08
CA VAL A 64 -9.19 -1.53 9.05
C VAL A 64 -8.20 -0.48 8.52
N LYS A 65 -8.64 0.78 8.37
CA LYS A 65 -7.74 1.88 7.99
C LYS A 65 -6.62 2.05 9.02
N LEU A 66 -6.93 2.00 10.31
CA LEU A 66 -5.92 2.13 11.37
C LEU A 66 -4.90 0.98 11.30
N GLU A 67 -5.36 -0.26 11.16
CA GLU A 67 -4.48 -1.43 11.03
C GLU A 67 -3.52 -1.29 9.83
N ILE A 68 -4.06 -0.86 8.68
CA ILE A 68 -3.23 -0.61 7.49
C ILE A 68 -2.24 0.52 7.72
N LEU A 69 -2.68 1.62 8.34
CA LEU A 69 -1.80 2.75 8.65
C LEU A 69 -0.66 2.33 9.59
N THR A 70 -0.90 1.45 10.56
CA THR A 70 0.14 0.89 11.42
C THR A 70 1.14 0.05 10.63
N VAL A 71 0.69 -0.78 9.68
CA VAL A 71 1.59 -1.55 8.81
C VAL A 71 2.47 -0.62 7.97
N ILE A 72 1.87 0.42 7.38
CA ILE A 72 2.57 1.44 6.60
C ILE A 72 3.59 2.18 7.46
N GLU A 73 3.21 2.57 8.67
CA GLU A 73 4.10 3.26 9.62
C GLU A 73 5.33 2.43 9.95
N ASN A 74 5.17 1.13 10.19
CA ASN A 74 6.28 0.22 10.49
C ASN A 74 7.24 0.06 9.31
N ASP A 75 6.74 -0.14 8.09
CA ASP A 75 7.58 -0.22 6.86
C ASP A 75 8.44 1.03 6.68
N LEU A 76 7.85 2.22 6.92
CA LEU A 76 8.57 3.49 6.80
C LEU A 76 9.62 3.68 7.89
N LYS A 77 9.35 3.23 9.12
CA LYS A 77 10.33 3.24 10.22
C LYS A 77 11.52 2.31 9.92
N GLU A 78 11.26 1.09 9.47
CA GLU A 78 12.31 0.15 9.08
C GLU A 78 13.18 0.67 7.93
N ALA A 79 12.55 1.33 6.94
CA ALA A 79 13.27 1.98 5.85
C ALA A 79 14.15 3.13 6.37
N LEU A 80 13.63 3.97 7.27
CA LEU A 80 14.38 5.07 7.87
C LEU A 80 15.57 4.57 8.70
N ASP A 81 15.35 3.56 9.55
CA ASP A 81 16.41 2.94 10.37
C ASP A 81 17.53 2.35 9.51
N SER A 82 17.20 1.84 8.32
CA SER A 82 18.19 1.31 7.38
C SER A 82 19.01 2.44 6.74
N ILE A 83 18.36 3.54 6.35
CA ILE A 83 19.04 4.75 5.84
C ILE A 83 19.95 5.35 6.92
N GLU A 84 19.49 5.43 8.16
CA GLU A 84 20.30 5.98 9.26
C GLU A 84 21.54 5.13 9.56
N ARG A 85 21.43 3.81 9.48
CA ARG A 85 22.59 2.90 9.61
C ARG A 85 23.60 3.13 8.49
N GLU A 86 23.14 3.18 7.23
CA GLU A 86 24.01 3.43 6.08
C GLU A 86 24.73 4.79 6.16
N LYS A 87 24.02 5.86 6.58
CA LYS A 87 24.63 7.17 6.82
C LYS A 87 25.76 7.10 7.85
N LYS A 88 25.52 6.46 8.99
CA LYS A 88 26.52 6.31 10.06
C LYS A 88 27.74 5.52 9.58
N GLU A 89 27.55 4.48 8.77
CA GLU A 89 28.66 3.73 8.17
C GLU A 89 29.50 4.58 7.21
N LEU A 90 28.87 5.50 6.46
CA LEU A 90 29.57 6.41 5.54
C LEU A 90 30.29 7.55 6.27
N GLU A 91 29.75 8.06 7.38
CA GLU A 91 30.39 9.13 8.18
C GLU A 91 31.63 8.63 8.94
N ASN A 92 31.71 7.34 9.26
CA ASN A 92 32.83 6.72 9.98
C ASN A 92 33.91 6.13 9.04
N LYS A 93 33.79 6.32 7.73
CA LYS A 93 34.81 5.97 6.72
C LYS A 93 35.71 7.16 6.42
#